data_AF-A3RH23-F1
#
_entry.id   AF-A3RH23-F1
#
_cell.length_a   1.000
_cell.length_b   1.000
_cell.length_c   1.000
_cell.angle_alpha   90.00
_cell.angle_beta   90.00
_cell.angle_gamma   90.00
#
_symmetry.space_group_name_H-M   'P 1'
#
loop_
_entity.id
_entity.type
_entity.pdbx_description
1 polymer ?
#
loop_
_entity_poly.entity_id
_entity_poly.type
_entity_poly.pdbx_seq_one_letter_code
_entity_poly.pdbx_strand_id
1 'polypeptide(L)'
;KTVDFVFKTPKKSVYNATLRLPVFMPIDEIKGLGPFDEVFDKIHFMVSKAAAAECRYFEDTLYTFNNKSFKNQMPSSCYQVVAQDCTDELKFMVLLRKDSSEQHHINVKISEIDIDMYPKDNDVTVKVNEMEIPRTSLPYRHPTASIEIRQSGEGLAVFAPSHGLQEVYFDRKTWRIKIADWMKGKTCGLCGKADGEIRQEYHTPNGRVAKNSVSFAHSWILPAESCRDEFECRLKLESVQLEKQLTVHDEDSTCYSVEPVPRCLPGCLPIKTTPVIVGFNCWPFDFQTNVYDRSVDLRKTTQAHLACNCNTKCS
;
A
#
# COMPACT_ATOMS: atom_id res chain seq x y z
N LYS A 1 -10.06 23.39 -16.59
CA LYS A 1 -9.07 24.26 -17.28
C LYS A 1 -8.83 23.67 -18.66
N THR A 2 -8.66 24.46 -19.71
CA THR A 2 -8.56 23.95 -21.08
C THR A 2 -7.15 24.10 -21.61
N VAL A 3 -6.70 23.10 -22.38
CA VAL A 3 -5.52 23.21 -23.25
C VAL A 3 -6.04 23.28 -24.67
N ASP A 4 -5.66 24.34 -25.39
CA ASP A 4 -6.01 24.55 -26.79
C ASP A 4 -4.77 24.29 -27.65
N PHE A 5 -4.87 23.42 -28.66
CA PHE A 5 -3.76 23.18 -29.57
C PHE A 5 -3.86 24.08 -30.79
N VAL A 6 -2.77 24.82 -31.05
CA VAL A 6 -2.63 25.68 -32.21
C VAL A 6 -1.43 25.21 -33.02
N PHE A 7 -1.70 24.53 -34.13
CA PHE A 7 -0.70 24.19 -35.13
C PHE A 7 -0.58 25.35 -36.11
N LYS A 8 0.54 26.08 -36.06
CA LYS A 8 0.84 27.14 -37.02
C LYS A 8 1.82 26.63 -38.07
N THR A 9 1.40 26.63 -39.32
CA THR A 9 2.27 26.53 -40.49
C THR A 9 2.37 27.93 -41.13
N PRO A 10 3.39 28.21 -41.96
CA PRO A 10 3.53 29.51 -42.63
C PRO A 10 2.30 29.94 -43.46
N LYS A 11 1.45 28.99 -43.87
CA LYS A 11 0.27 29.24 -44.71
C LYS A 11 -1.07 29.00 -44.01
N LYS A 12 -1.09 28.39 -42.81
CA LYS A 12 -2.34 27.98 -42.16
C LYS A 12 -2.15 27.79 -40.66
N SER A 13 -3.13 28.28 -39.89
CA SER A 13 -3.28 27.95 -38.47
C SER A 13 -4.42 26.95 -38.33
N VAL A 14 -4.14 25.79 -37.74
CA VAL A 14 -5.11 24.75 -37.43
C VAL A 14 -5.31 24.74 -35.92
N TYR A 15 -6.55 24.95 -35.49
CA TYR A 15 -6.97 24.79 -34.11
C TYR A 15 -7.50 23.36 -33.98
N ASN A 16 -6.94 22.58 -33.07
CA ASN A 16 -7.48 21.25 -32.81
C ASN A 16 -7.56 20.99 -31.31
N ALA A 17 -8.64 20.33 -30.89
CA ALA A 17 -8.94 19.85 -29.54
C ALA A 17 -8.79 20.83 -28.35
N THR A 18 -9.91 21.16 -27.71
CA THR A 18 -9.93 21.77 -26.37
C THR A 18 -9.94 20.64 -25.33
N LEU A 19 -8.79 20.32 -24.74
CA LEU A 19 -8.70 19.28 -23.70
C LEU A 19 -8.97 19.90 -22.32
N ARG A 20 -10.09 19.51 -21.68
CA ARG A 20 -10.38 19.92 -20.31
C ARG A 20 -9.53 19.09 -19.35
N LEU A 21 -8.52 19.72 -18.76
CA LEU A 21 -7.68 19.10 -17.73
C LEU A 21 -8.27 19.28 -16.33
N PRO A 22 -8.25 18.22 -15.50
CA PRO A 22 -8.63 18.28 -14.10
C PRO A 22 -7.55 18.91 -13.21
N VAL A 23 -6.29 19.01 -13.66
CA VAL A 23 -5.13 19.46 -12.84
C VAL A 23 -4.23 20.44 -13.62
N PHE A 24 -3.39 21.20 -12.91
CA PHE A 24 -2.35 22.05 -13.51
C PHE A 24 -1.18 21.18 -14.04
N MET A 25 -0.74 21.40 -15.28
CA MET A 25 0.47 20.74 -15.81
C MET A 25 1.74 21.50 -15.41
N PRO A 26 2.80 20.82 -14.94
CA PRO A 26 4.10 21.44 -14.75
C PRO A 26 4.72 21.77 -16.12
N ILE A 27 5.02 23.04 -16.36
CA ILE A 27 5.56 23.55 -17.64
C ILE A 27 7.01 23.09 -17.87
N ASP A 28 7.75 22.78 -16.80
CA ASP A 28 9.17 22.41 -16.87
C ASP A 28 9.43 21.06 -17.58
N GLU A 29 8.42 20.19 -17.69
CA GLU A 29 8.53 18.89 -18.39
C GLU A 29 8.34 18.99 -19.92
N ILE A 30 8.06 20.19 -20.47
CA ILE A 30 7.80 20.41 -21.91
C ILE A 30 9.10 20.52 -22.74
N LYS A 31 10.29 20.47 -22.11
CA LYS A 31 11.57 20.55 -22.81
C LYS A 31 11.87 19.24 -23.56
N GLY A 32 11.47 19.17 -24.83
CA GLY A 32 11.80 18.04 -25.72
C GLY A 32 10.89 17.81 -26.93
N LEU A 33 10.08 18.79 -27.33
CA LEU A 33 9.18 18.68 -28.48
C LEU A 33 9.96 18.79 -29.80
N GLY A 34 10.39 17.64 -30.33
CA GLY A 34 10.83 17.51 -31.72
C GLY A 34 9.63 17.45 -32.68
N PRO A 35 9.76 17.91 -33.95
CA PRO A 35 8.60 18.17 -34.79
C PRO A 35 7.91 16.95 -35.42
N PHE A 36 8.39 15.71 -35.20
CA PHE A 36 7.93 14.56 -36.01
C PHE A 36 7.76 13.20 -35.29
N ASP A 37 7.60 13.13 -33.96
CA ASP A 37 7.19 11.87 -33.29
C ASP A 37 6.03 12.10 -32.30
N GLU A 38 4.96 11.32 -32.46
CA GLU A 38 3.88 10.99 -31.49
C GLU A 38 3.60 12.04 -30.40
N VAL A 39 3.30 13.27 -30.83
CA VAL A 39 2.94 14.38 -29.94
C VAL A 39 1.72 14.01 -29.08
N PHE A 40 0.77 13.23 -29.63
CA PHE A 40 -0.41 12.77 -28.89
C PHE A 40 -0.08 11.78 -27.78
N ASP A 41 0.77 10.79 -28.01
CA ASP A 41 1.14 9.81 -26.97
C ASP A 41 1.97 10.44 -25.86
N LYS A 42 2.85 11.39 -26.20
CA LYS A 42 3.58 12.20 -25.21
C LYS A 42 2.64 13.10 -24.40
N ILE A 43 1.64 13.71 -25.03
CA ILE A 43 0.62 14.52 -24.31
C ILE A 43 -0.25 13.64 -23.43
N HIS A 44 -0.73 12.52 -23.95
CA HIS A 44 -1.51 11.56 -23.18
C HIS A 44 -0.72 11.06 -21.97
N PHE A 45 0.56 10.74 -22.15
CA PHE A 45 1.48 10.38 -21.08
C PHE A 45 1.66 11.52 -20.05
N MET A 46 1.79 12.78 -20.48
CA MET A 46 1.87 13.91 -19.56
C MET A 46 0.58 14.13 -18.77
N VAL A 47 -0.58 14.00 -19.42
CA VAL A 47 -1.90 14.13 -18.78
C VAL A 47 -2.14 12.97 -17.81
N SER A 48 -1.81 11.74 -18.20
CA SER A 48 -1.96 10.56 -17.34
C SER A 48 -1.05 10.64 -16.12
N LYS A 49 0.18 11.13 -16.29
CA LYS A 49 1.11 11.37 -15.18
C LYS A 49 0.60 12.48 -14.24
N ALA A 50 0.00 13.55 -14.76
CA ALA A 50 -0.55 14.64 -13.97
C ALA A 50 -1.89 14.29 -13.28
N ALA A 51 -2.65 13.33 -13.81
CA ALA A 51 -3.93 12.87 -13.28
C ALA A 51 -3.84 11.49 -12.58
N ALA A 52 -2.63 10.96 -12.42
CA ALA A 52 -2.38 9.69 -11.76
C ALA A 52 -2.90 9.75 -10.32
N ALA A 53 -3.60 8.68 -9.90
CA ALA A 53 -4.04 8.57 -8.52
C ALA A 53 -2.81 8.39 -7.62
N GLU A 54 -2.71 9.23 -6.59
CA GLU A 54 -1.56 9.26 -5.68
C GLU A 54 -1.98 8.82 -4.29
N CYS A 55 -1.25 7.84 -3.76
CA CYS A 55 -1.26 7.47 -2.35
C CYS A 55 0.06 7.91 -1.73
N ARG A 56 0.03 8.51 -0.55
CA ARG A 56 1.25 9.07 0.05
C ARG A 56 1.26 8.97 1.56
N TYR A 57 2.46 8.92 2.12
CA TYR A 57 2.69 9.08 3.54
C TYR A 57 3.48 10.36 3.79
N PHE A 58 2.93 11.20 4.66
CA PHE A 58 3.51 12.47 5.04
C PHE A 58 3.07 12.80 6.47
N GLU A 59 4.00 13.26 7.31
CA GLU A 59 3.72 13.66 8.70
C GLU A 59 2.88 12.65 9.49
N ASP A 60 3.33 11.39 9.56
CA ASP A 60 2.65 10.31 10.30
C ASP A 60 1.22 9.99 9.81
N THR A 61 0.89 10.41 8.59
CA THR A 61 -0.44 10.25 8.00
C THR A 61 -0.34 9.60 6.63
N LEU A 62 -1.09 8.51 6.43
CA LEU A 62 -1.28 7.87 5.14
C LEU A 62 -2.52 8.48 4.48
N TYR A 63 -2.37 8.88 3.21
CA TYR A 63 -3.43 9.32 2.32
C TYR A 63 -3.58 8.29 1.20
N THR A 64 -4.77 7.70 1.10
CA THR A 64 -5.14 6.72 0.06
C THR A 64 -5.26 7.36 -1.32
N PHE A 65 -5.42 6.54 -2.36
CA PHE A 65 -5.65 7.03 -3.73
C PHE A 65 -6.91 7.91 -3.86
N ASN A 66 -7.95 7.62 -3.06
CA ASN A 66 -9.18 8.42 -3.00
C ASN A 66 -9.07 9.56 -1.96
N ASN A 67 -7.87 9.87 -1.48
CA ASN A 67 -7.55 10.95 -0.54
C ASN A 67 -8.20 10.81 0.86
N LYS A 68 -8.65 9.61 1.23
CA LYS A 68 -8.96 9.28 2.64
C LYS A 68 -7.67 9.23 3.44
N SER A 69 -7.64 9.85 4.61
CA SER A 69 -6.47 9.86 5.49
C SER A 69 -6.69 9.12 6.81
N PHE A 70 -5.63 8.50 7.31
CA PHE A 70 -5.59 7.88 8.64
C PHE A 70 -4.15 7.67 9.13
N LYS A 71 -4.00 7.46 10.44
CA LYS A 71 -2.72 7.07 11.05
C LYS A 71 -2.54 5.55 10.98
N ASN A 72 -1.40 5.11 10.44
CA ASN A 72 -1.10 3.69 10.30
C ASN A 72 -0.33 3.16 11.53
N GLN A 73 -1.05 2.52 12.46
CA GLN A 73 -0.46 1.87 13.64
C GLN A 73 0.03 0.46 13.30
N MET A 74 1.04 0.35 12.43
CA MET A 74 1.61 -0.94 12.04
C MET A 74 2.64 -1.46 13.05
N PRO A 75 2.79 -2.79 13.18
CA PRO A 75 3.87 -3.39 13.96
C PRO A 75 5.26 -3.11 13.36
N SER A 76 6.29 -3.16 14.20
CA SER A 76 7.68 -3.16 13.72
C SER A 76 8.03 -4.52 13.09
N SER A 77 9.01 -4.51 12.18
CA SER A 77 9.60 -5.68 11.51
C SER A 77 8.70 -6.49 10.56
N CYS A 78 7.37 -6.39 10.63
CA CYS A 78 6.47 -7.06 9.69
C CYS A 78 6.21 -6.21 8.44
N TYR A 79 6.04 -6.88 7.30
CA TYR A 79 5.58 -6.23 6.08
C TYR A 79 4.08 -5.95 6.13
N GLN A 80 3.67 -4.90 5.45
CA GLN A 80 2.28 -4.53 5.24
C GLN A 80 2.07 -4.21 3.76
N VAL A 81 0.99 -4.74 3.18
CA VAL A 81 0.66 -4.49 1.76
C VAL A 81 0.09 -3.08 1.62
N VAL A 82 0.88 -2.19 1.01
CA VAL A 82 0.47 -0.80 0.81
C VAL A 82 -0.39 -0.68 -0.45
N ALA A 83 0.06 -1.29 -1.56
CA ALA A 83 -0.68 -1.35 -2.81
C ALA A 83 -0.24 -2.58 -3.60
N GLN A 84 -1.16 -3.30 -4.22
CA GLN A 84 -0.86 -4.39 -5.14
C GLN A 84 -1.89 -4.46 -6.26
N ASP A 85 -1.55 -5.13 -7.35
CA ASP A 85 -2.51 -5.51 -8.40
C ASP A 85 -3.44 -6.61 -7.85
N CYS A 86 -4.75 -6.41 -7.93
CA CYS A 86 -5.77 -7.35 -7.46
C CYS A 86 -6.67 -7.84 -8.60
N THR A 87 -6.12 -7.86 -9.82
CA THR A 87 -6.62 -8.62 -10.96
C THR A 87 -6.09 -10.05 -10.94
N ASP A 88 -6.48 -10.87 -11.92
CA ASP A 88 -6.04 -12.27 -12.03
C ASP A 88 -4.53 -12.41 -12.27
N GLU A 89 -3.87 -11.35 -12.75
CA GLU A 89 -2.44 -11.29 -12.95
C GLU A 89 -1.83 -10.32 -11.93
N LEU A 90 -1.19 -10.82 -10.88
CA LEU A 90 -0.48 -10.00 -9.89
C LEU A 90 0.75 -9.34 -10.53
N LYS A 91 0.58 -8.18 -11.18
CA LYS A 91 1.65 -7.46 -11.89
C LYS A 91 2.66 -6.78 -10.97
N PHE A 92 2.20 -6.31 -9.81
CA PHE A 92 3.06 -5.67 -8.82
C PHE A 92 2.52 -5.83 -7.40
N MET A 93 3.42 -5.69 -6.43
CA MET A 93 3.12 -5.54 -5.01
C MET A 93 4.10 -4.54 -4.40
N VAL A 94 3.58 -3.58 -3.62
CA VAL A 94 4.37 -2.60 -2.87
C VAL A 94 4.14 -2.85 -1.38
N LEU A 95 5.21 -3.19 -0.69
CA LEU A 95 5.22 -3.52 0.72
C LEU A 95 5.93 -2.42 1.51
N LEU A 96 5.40 -2.14 2.70
CA LEU A 96 6.02 -1.27 3.71
C LEU A 96 6.46 -2.13 4.89
N ARG A 97 7.66 -1.87 5.38
CA ARG A 97 8.18 -2.41 6.65
C ARG A 97 8.78 -1.30 7.48
N LYS A 98 8.82 -1.50 8.79
CA LYS A 98 9.60 -0.69 9.71
C LYS A 98 10.78 -1.48 10.23
N ASP A 99 11.97 -0.90 10.21
CA ASP A 99 13.12 -1.49 10.89
C ASP A 99 13.09 -1.25 12.40
N SER A 100 14.12 -1.73 13.10
CA SER A 100 14.29 -1.57 14.55
C SER A 100 14.46 -0.12 14.99
N SER A 101 14.82 0.78 14.08
CA SER A 101 14.90 2.23 14.30
C SER A 101 13.61 2.97 13.91
N GLU A 102 12.52 2.23 13.67
CA GLU A 102 11.21 2.72 13.22
C GLU A 102 11.26 3.49 11.88
N GLN A 103 12.31 3.26 11.08
CA GLN A 103 12.42 3.84 9.74
C GLN A 103 11.69 2.98 8.72
N HIS A 104 11.05 3.64 7.75
CA HIS A 104 10.29 2.98 6.70
C HIS A 104 11.23 2.35 5.66
N HIS A 105 10.89 1.15 5.21
CA HIS A 105 11.52 0.44 4.10
C HIS A 105 10.42 0.12 3.10
N ILE A 106 10.64 0.39 1.83
CA ILE A 106 9.69 0.10 0.74
C ILE A 106 10.28 -1.01 -0.12
N ASN A 107 9.54 -2.09 -0.26
CA ASN A 107 9.86 -3.19 -1.17
C ASN A 107 8.85 -3.20 -2.32
N VAL A 108 9.34 -3.21 -3.55
CA VAL A 108 8.51 -3.28 -4.77
C VAL A 108 8.82 -4.59 -5.48
N LYS A 109 7.82 -5.46 -5.60
CA LYS A 109 7.90 -6.73 -6.32
C LYS A 109 7.20 -6.61 -7.66
N ILE A 110 7.89 -6.96 -8.74
CA ILE A 110 7.36 -7.01 -10.11
C ILE A 110 7.85 -8.32 -10.74
N SER A 111 6.97 -9.32 -10.87
CA SER A 111 7.39 -10.68 -11.25
C SER A 111 8.49 -11.19 -10.30
N GLU A 112 9.58 -11.75 -10.82
CA GLU A 112 10.76 -12.18 -10.05
C GLU A 112 11.71 -11.05 -9.65
N ILE A 113 11.37 -9.78 -9.92
CA ILE A 113 12.23 -8.63 -9.62
C ILE A 113 11.82 -8.05 -8.28
N ASP A 114 12.79 -7.97 -7.38
CA ASP A 114 12.67 -7.39 -6.05
C ASP A 114 13.46 -6.09 -5.97
N ILE A 115 12.81 -4.99 -5.57
CA ILE A 115 13.42 -3.66 -5.45
C ILE A 115 13.21 -3.16 -4.02
N ASP A 116 14.27 -3.14 -3.23
CA ASP A 116 14.26 -2.61 -1.86
C ASP A 116 14.80 -1.19 -1.83
N MET A 117 14.01 -0.24 -1.31
CA MET A 117 14.45 1.11 -0.99
C MET A 117 14.40 1.33 0.51
N TYR A 118 15.53 1.75 1.09
CA TYR A 118 15.66 1.93 2.53
C TYR A 118 16.66 3.05 2.87
N PRO A 119 16.51 3.68 4.05
CA PRO A 119 17.48 4.65 4.54
C PRO A 119 18.80 3.96 4.90
N LYS A 120 19.92 4.55 4.50
CA LYS A 120 21.27 4.13 4.88
C LYS A 120 22.09 5.39 5.14
N ASP A 121 22.66 5.48 6.33
CA ASP A 121 23.36 6.67 6.82
C ASP A 121 22.46 7.93 6.78
N ASN A 122 22.86 8.96 6.03
CA ASN A 122 22.09 10.19 5.88
C ASN A 122 21.29 10.24 4.56
N ASP A 123 21.19 9.11 3.86
CA ASP A 123 20.68 9.04 2.49
C ASP A 123 19.74 7.84 2.26
N VAL A 124 19.28 7.67 1.04
CA VAL A 124 18.45 6.54 0.59
C VAL A 124 19.22 5.68 -0.39
N THR A 125 19.18 4.38 -0.15
CA THR A 125 19.80 3.33 -0.98
C THR A 125 18.73 2.49 -1.65
N VAL A 126 19.07 1.90 -2.80
CA VAL A 126 18.23 0.92 -3.49
C VAL A 126 19.00 -0.35 -3.79
N LYS A 127 18.36 -1.50 -3.59
CA LYS A 127 18.81 -2.81 -4.07
C LYS A 127 17.86 -3.33 -5.13
N VAL A 128 18.39 -4.01 -6.13
CA VAL A 128 17.62 -4.76 -7.11
C VAL A 128 18.11 -6.20 -7.07
N ASN A 129 17.23 -7.14 -6.70
CA ASN A 129 17.57 -8.54 -6.46
C ASN A 129 18.80 -8.68 -5.56
N GLU A 130 18.74 -8.07 -4.37
CA GLU A 130 19.79 -8.01 -3.34
C GLU A 130 21.06 -7.21 -3.70
N MET A 131 21.25 -6.85 -4.98
CA MET A 131 22.40 -6.07 -5.43
C MET A 131 22.17 -4.58 -5.23
N GLU A 132 23.01 -3.95 -4.41
CA GLU A 132 22.97 -2.50 -4.18
C GLU A 132 23.36 -1.74 -5.45
N ILE A 133 22.51 -0.81 -5.89
CA ILE A 133 22.77 0.03 -7.06
C ILE A 133 23.43 1.33 -6.57
N PRO A 134 24.69 1.61 -6.93
CA PRO A 134 25.36 2.85 -6.54
C PRO A 134 24.63 4.05 -7.12
N ARG A 135 24.60 5.17 -6.39
CA ARG A 135 24.02 6.43 -6.88
C ARG A 135 24.64 6.91 -8.19
N THR A 136 25.94 6.68 -8.37
CA THR A 136 26.67 7.00 -9.61
C THR A 136 26.22 6.19 -10.82
N SER A 137 25.49 5.10 -10.61
CA SER A 137 24.92 4.24 -11.66
C SER A 137 23.44 4.53 -11.94
N LEU A 138 22.88 5.60 -11.36
CA LEU A 138 21.53 6.08 -11.69
C LEU A 138 21.58 7.05 -12.89
N PRO A 139 20.59 7.01 -13.80
CA PRO A 139 19.38 6.17 -13.76
C PRO A 139 19.68 4.70 -14.10
N TYR A 140 19.16 3.80 -13.27
CA TYR A 140 19.23 2.35 -13.51
C TYR A 140 18.06 1.94 -14.40
N ARG A 141 18.33 1.15 -15.44
CA ARG A 141 17.31 0.56 -16.31
C ARG A 141 17.44 -0.95 -16.25
N HIS A 142 16.36 -1.63 -15.92
CA HIS A 142 16.38 -3.09 -15.84
C HIS A 142 16.59 -3.67 -17.25
N PRO A 143 17.46 -4.69 -17.43
CA PRO A 143 17.83 -5.17 -18.76
C PRO A 143 16.69 -5.87 -19.51
N THR A 144 15.76 -6.50 -18.79
CA THR A 144 14.70 -7.35 -19.38
C THR A 144 13.28 -6.88 -19.06
N ALA A 145 13.12 -5.91 -18.17
CA ALA A 145 11.82 -5.42 -17.73
C ALA A 145 11.75 -3.91 -17.93
N SER A 146 10.54 -3.39 -18.18
CA SER A 146 10.31 -1.96 -18.40
C SER A 146 10.25 -1.23 -17.06
N ILE A 147 11.40 -1.21 -16.38
CA ILE A 147 11.61 -0.63 -15.06
C ILE A 147 12.80 0.33 -15.13
N GLU A 148 12.62 1.51 -14.55
CA GLU A 148 13.67 2.51 -14.43
C GLU A 148 13.69 3.10 -13.02
N ILE A 149 14.88 3.25 -12.44
CA ILE A 149 15.08 3.84 -11.12
C ILE A 149 15.92 5.10 -11.29
N ARG A 150 15.45 6.22 -10.74
CA ARG A 150 16.09 7.53 -10.87
C ARG A 150 16.23 8.20 -9.52
N GLN A 151 17.20 9.09 -9.41
CA GLN A 151 17.20 10.08 -8.33
C GLN A 151 16.06 11.07 -8.57
N SER A 152 15.33 11.40 -7.50
CA SER A 152 14.22 12.35 -7.54
C SER A 152 14.27 13.16 -6.25
N GLY A 153 14.48 14.49 -6.32
CA GLY A 153 14.62 15.32 -5.13
C GLY A 153 15.68 14.78 -4.16
N GLU A 154 15.30 14.59 -2.89
CA GLU A 154 16.16 14.02 -1.84
C GLU A 154 16.14 12.48 -1.78
N GLY A 155 15.30 11.83 -2.59
CA GLY A 155 15.07 10.38 -2.55
C GLY A 155 15.29 9.69 -3.88
N LEU A 156 14.65 8.52 -4.02
CA LEU A 156 14.66 7.69 -5.21
C LEU A 156 13.24 7.48 -5.73
N ALA A 157 13.10 7.27 -7.03
CA ALA A 157 11.83 6.96 -7.68
C ALA A 157 11.98 5.77 -8.64
N VAL A 158 11.12 4.77 -8.46
CA VAL A 158 10.95 3.61 -9.35
C VAL A 158 9.79 3.90 -10.31
N PHE A 159 10.03 3.70 -11.60
CA PHE A 159 9.04 3.87 -12.66
C PHE A 159 8.84 2.52 -13.36
N ALA A 160 7.61 2.00 -13.37
CA ALA A 160 7.24 0.80 -14.11
C ALA A 160 5.81 0.91 -14.69
N PRO A 161 5.51 1.89 -15.58
CA PRO A 161 4.13 2.19 -15.99
C PRO A 161 3.44 1.05 -16.74
N SER A 162 4.21 0.26 -17.49
CA SER A 162 3.74 -0.96 -18.17
C SER A 162 3.31 -2.07 -17.20
N HIS A 163 3.82 -2.03 -15.97
CA HIS A 163 3.43 -2.93 -14.88
C HIS A 163 2.35 -2.31 -13.97
N GLY A 164 1.94 -1.06 -14.21
CA GLY A 164 0.87 -0.40 -13.45
C GLY A 164 1.36 0.60 -12.40
N LEU A 165 2.67 0.75 -12.23
CA LEU A 165 3.28 1.71 -11.30
C LEU A 165 3.83 2.92 -12.06
N GLN A 166 3.10 4.03 -12.01
CA GLN A 166 3.52 5.28 -12.64
C GLN A 166 4.74 5.88 -11.93
N GLU A 167 4.81 5.77 -10.59
CA GLU A 167 5.93 6.23 -9.76
C GLU A 167 5.82 5.61 -8.36
N VAL A 168 6.89 4.99 -7.85
CA VAL A 168 7.04 4.70 -6.42
C VAL A 168 8.24 5.50 -5.93
N TYR A 169 7.98 6.57 -5.19
CA TYR A 169 8.99 7.45 -4.65
C TYR A 169 9.15 7.22 -3.15
N PHE A 170 10.41 7.22 -2.71
CA PHE A 170 10.79 7.02 -1.33
C PHE A 170 11.94 7.96 -0.95
N ASP A 171 11.75 8.68 0.16
CA ASP A 171 12.81 9.36 0.89
C ASP A 171 12.79 8.95 2.37
N ARG A 172 13.67 9.54 3.19
CA ARG A 172 13.80 9.19 4.61
C ARG A 172 12.56 9.50 5.47
N LYS A 173 11.67 10.37 5.00
CA LYS A 173 10.51 10.89 5.75
C LYS A 173 9.18 10.56 5.09
N THR A 174 9.16 10.45 3.77
CA THR A 174 7.95 10.39 2.96
C THR A 174 8.06 9.30 1.91
N TRP A 175 6.90 8.79 1.50
CA TRP A 175 6.79 7.96 0.32
C TRP A 175 5.50 8.29 -0.42
N ARG A 176 5.50 8.06 -1.72
CA ARG A 176 4.32 8.22 -2.58
C ARG A 176 4.30 7.16 -3.65
N ILE A 177 3.12 6.64 -3.91
CA ILE A 177 2.82 5.66 -4.93
C ILE A 177 1.82 6.31 -5.87
N LYS A 178 2.15 6.37 -7.15
CA LYS A 178 1.24 6.72 -8.23
C LYS A 178 1.04 5.50 -9.10
N ILE A 179 -0.20 5.20 -9.38
CA ILE A 179 -0.57 4.10 -10.28
C ILE A 179 -0.82 4.62 -11.69
N ALA A 180 -0.58 3.77 -12.68
CA ALA A 180 -0.99 4.07 -14.05
C ALA A 180 -2.52 4.18 -14.13
N ASP A 181 -3.03 5.02 -15.03
CA ASP A 181 -4.47 5.28 -15.12
C ASP A 181 -5.30 4.01 -15.36
N TRP A 182 -4.76 3.04 -16.11
CA TRP A 182 -5.43 1.77 -16.40
C TRP A 182 -5.52 0.82 -15.19
N MET A 183 -4.88 1.15 -14.07
CA MET A 183 -4.96 0.45 -12.78
C MET A 183 -6.01 1.03 -11.82
N LYS A 184 -6.64 2.17 -12.15
CA LYS A 184 -7.76 2.70 -11.34
C LYS A 184 -8.87 1.65 -11.23
N GLY A 185 -9.32 1.39 -10.00
CA GLY A 185 -10.30 0.36 -9.65
C GLY A 185 -9.75 -1.07 -9.55
N LYS A 186 -8.47 -1.30 -9.83
CA LYS A 186 -7.86 -2.64 -9.91
C LYS A 186 -6.82 -2.93 -8.82
N THR A 187 -6.54 -1.95 -7.95
CA THR A 187 -5.58 -2.10 -6.86
C THR A 187 -6.27 -2.49 -5.56
N CYS A 188 -5.54 -3.12 -4.65
CA CYS A 188 -5.95 -3.27 -3.26
C CYS A 188 -4.73 -3.14 -2.32
N GLY A 189 -4.96 -3.06 -1.01
CA GLY A 189 -3.97 -2.67 -0.01
C GLY A 189 -4.38 -1.42 0.75
N LEU A 190 -3.49 -0.91 1.61
CA LEU A 190 -3.75 0.31 2.40
C LEU A 190 -4.10 1.55 1.56
N CYS A 191 -3.60 1.64 0.34
CA CYS A 191 -3.88 2.74 -0.57
C CYS A 191 -5.25 2.68 -1.24
N GLY A 192 -5.96 1.56 -1.12
CA GLY A 192 -7.30 1.37 -1.67
C GLY A 192 -7.33 1.08 -3.18
N LYS A 193 -8.52 1.25 -3.78
CA LYS A 193 -8.81 0.86 -5.17
C LYS A 193 -8.61 1.97 -6.20
N ALA A 194 -8.53 3.24 -5.80
CA ALA A 194 -8.50 4.38 -6.70
C ALA A 194 -9.72 4.47 -7.66
N ASP A 195 -10.90 4.05 -7.19
CA ASP A 195 -12.17 4.04 -7.93
C ASP A 195 -13.04 5.29 -7.66
N GLY A 196 -12.60 6.19 -6.79
CA GLY A 196 -13.34 7.37 -6.35
C GLY A 196 -14.35 7.12 -5.22
N GLU A 197 -14.48 5.89 -4.71
CA GLU A 197 -15.42 5.55 -3.63
C GLU A 197 -14.76 5.67 -2.24
N ILE A 198 -15.02 6.80 -1.56
CA ILE A 198 -14.42 7.11 -0.27
C ILE A 198 -15.16 6.43 0.91
N ARG A 199 -16.44 6.07 0.76
CA ARG A 199 -17.26 5.50 1.85
C ARG A 199 -16.88 4.06 2.17
N GLN A 200 -16.37 3.33 1.17
CA GLN A 200 -15.97 1.92 1.30
C GLN A 200 -14.45 1.74 1.20
N GLU A 201 -13.67 2.78 1.47
CA GLU A 201 -12.20 2.75 1.33
C GLU A 201 -11.52 1.62 2.13
N TYR A 202 -12.10 1.23 3.26
CA TYR A 202 -11.52 0.27 4.20
C TYR A 202 -11.79 -1.19 3.84
N HIS A 203 -11.60 -1.56 2.57
CA HIS A 203 -11.70 -2.94 2.12
C HIS A 203 -10.54 -3.79 2.64
N THR A 204 -10.85 -4.88 3.33
CA THR A 204 -9.87 -5.84 3.85
C THR A 204 -9.61 -6.96 2.82
N PRO A 205 -8.52 -7.74 2.95
CA PRO A 205 -8.19 -8.81 2.00
C PRO A 205 -9.29 -9.86 1.82
N ASN A 206 -10.10 -10.09 2.86
CA ASN A 206 -11.24 -11.02 2.82
C ASN A 206 -12.51 -10.42 2.18
N GLY A 207 -12.41 -9.25 1.52
CA GLY A 207 -13.51 -8.59 0.80
C GLY A 207 -14.45 -7.75 1.66
N ARG A 208 -14.34 -7.80 2.99
CA ARG A 208 -15.19 -7.01 3.90
C ARG A 208 -14.76 -5.54 3.94
N VAL A 209 -15.66 -4.68 4.45
CA VAL A 209 -15.35 -3.27 4.72
C VAL A 209 -15.21 -3.09 6.23
N ALA A 210 -13.97 -2.91 6.69
CA ALA A 210 -13.69 -2.62 8.08
C ALA A 210 -14.30 -1.27 8.49
N LYS A 211 -14.80 -1.21 9.72
CA LYS A 211 -15.54 -0.03 10.22
C LYS A 211 -14.64 1.07 10.76
N ASN A 212 -13.34 0.79 10.93
CA ASN A 212 -12.35 1.74 11.42
C ASN A 212 -10.99 1.51 10.73
N SER A 213 -10.15 2.53 10.71
CA SER A 213 -8.87 2.52 10.02
C SER A 213 -7.84 1.58 10.64
N VAL A 214 -7.93 1.30 11.94
CA VAL A 214 -6.94 0.47 12.64
C VAL A 214 -7.15 -1.00 12.27
N SER A 215 -8.37 -1.51 12.35
CA SER A 215 -8.72 -2.86 11.89
C SER A 215 -8.45 -3.03 10.39
N PHE A 216 -8.77 -2.00 9.59
CA PHE A 216 -8.40 -1.98 8.17
C PHE A 216 -6.90 -2.14 7.97
N ALA A 217 -6.10 -1.29 8.62
CA ALA A 217 -4.65 -1.33 8.48
C ALA A 217 -4.06 -2.66 8.94
N HIS A 218 -4.51 -3.18 10.08
CA HIS A 218 -4.03 -4.45 10.62
C HIS A 218 -4.37 -5.65 9.75
N SER A 219 -5.47 -5.61 8.99
CA SER A 219 -5.82 -6.68 8.07
C SER A 219 -4.84 -6.86 6.89
N TRP A 220 -4.06 -5.82 6.57
CA TRP A 220 -3.06 -5.84 5.49
C TRP A 220 -1.64 -6.17 5.96
N ILE A 221 -1.47 -6.58 7.21
CA ILE A 221 -0.18 -7.06 7.73
C ILE A 221 0.08 -8.46 7.17
N LEU A 222 1.29 -8.68 6.66
CA LEU A 222 1.79 -10.01 6.33
C LEU A 222 2.30 -10.65 7.63
N PRO A 223 1.62 -11.70 8.15
CA PRO A 223 2.05 -12.37 9.36
C PRO A 223 3.31 -13.20 9.08
N ALA A 224 4.04 -13.50 10.15
CA ALA A 224 5.15 -14.44 10.10
C ALA A 224 4.62 -15.86 9.81
N GLU A 225 5.28 -16.57 8.91
CA GLU A 225 5.00 -17.99 8.65
C GLU A 225 5.58 -18.88 9.76
N SER A 226 6.75 -18.51 10.29
CA SER A 226 7.40 -19.25 11.36
C SER A 226 8.33 -18.36 12.17
N CYS A 227 8.82 -18.91 13.29
CA CYS A 227 9.86 -18.27 14.09
C CYS A 227 11.24 -18.22 13.43
N ARG A 228 11.41 -18.74 12.21
CA ARG A 228 12.66 -18.64 11.44
C ARG A 228 12.57 -17.61 10.31
N ASP A 229 11.51 -16.81 10.31
CA ASP A 229 11.29 -15.75 9.33
C ASP A 229 12.51 -14.82 9.26
N GLU A 230 13.04 -14.67 8.04
CA GLU A 230 14.19 -13.85 7.69
C GLU A 230 13.93 -12.35 7.94
N PHE A 231 12.66 -11.94 7.95
CA PHE A 231 12.26 -10.56 8.18
C PHE A 231 12.04 -10.21 9.65
N GLU A 232 12.29 -11.16 10.55
CA GLU A 232 12.10 -11.01 12.00
C GLU A 232 10.66 -10.66 12.42
N CYS A 233 9.66 -10.82 11.55
CA CYS A 233 8.27 -10.68 11.96
C CYS A 233 7.94 -11.79 12.97
N ARG A 234 7.29 -11.42 14.08
CA ARG A 234 6.95 -12.33 15.19
C ARG A 234 5.46 -12.33 15.50
N LEU A 235 4.65 -11.92 14.54
CA LEU A 235 3.21 -11.75 14.68
C LEU A 235 2.46 -12.71 13.77
N LYS A 236 1.33 -13.20 14.25
CA LYS A 236 0.29 -13.87 13.48
C LYS A 236 -1.01 -13.05 13.54
N LEU A 237 -1.87 -13.22 12.55
CA LEU A 237 -3.23 -12.69 12.58
C LEU A 237 -4.16 -13.76 13.15
N GLU A 238 -4.87 -13.46 14.24
CA GLU A 238 -5.69 -14.44 14.95
C GLU A 238 -7.07 -13.87 15.32
N SER A 239 -8.11 -14.71 15.21
CA SER A 239 -9.44 -14.36 15.72
C SER A 239 -9.45 -14.50 17.23
N VAL A 240 -9.85 -13.44 17.94
CA VAL A 240 -9.77 -13.40 19.41
C VAL A 240 -11.12 -13.71 20.01
N GLN A 241 -11.15 -14.53 21.07
CA GLN A 241 -12.37 -14.84 21.81
C GLN A 241 -12.58 -13.80 22.91
N LEU A 242 -13.84 -13.41 23.17
CA LEU A 242 -14.17 -12.63 24.37
C LEU A 242 -14.10 -13.53 25.60
N GLU A 243 -13.31 -13.13 26.60
CA GLU A 243 -13.15 -13.87 27.87
C GLU A 243 -14.45 -13.95 28.68
N LYS A 244 -15.32 -12.94 28.55
CA LYS A 244 -16.61 -12.91 29.24
C LYS A 244 -17.67 -13.56 28.36
N GLN A 245 -18.28 -14.65 28.85
CA GLN A 245 -19.52 -15.17 28.29
C GLN A 245 -20.57 -14.06 28.32
N LEU A 246 -21.17 -13.80 27.16
CA LEU A 246 -22.25 -12.84 27.03
C LEU A 246 -23.53 -13.60 26.80
N THR A 247 -24.54 -13.32 27.60
CA THR A 247 -25.92 -13.67 27.28
C THR A 247 -26.37 -12.75 26.15
N VAL A 248 -26.43 -13.30 24.95
CA VAL A 248 -27.00 -12.64 23.78
C VAL A 248 -28.32 -13.34 23.51
N HIS A 249 -29.43 -12.60 23.57
CA HIS A 249 -30.78 -13.18 23.45
C HIS A 249 -31.11 -14.28 24.47
N ASP A 250 -30.70 -14.10 25.74
CA ASP A 250 -30.91 -15.05 26.86
C ASP A 250 -30.22 -16.42 26.71
N GLU A 251 -29.27 -16.56 25.78
CA GLU A 251 -28.44 -17.75 25.60
C GLU A 251 -26.93 -17.44 25.79
N ASP A 252 -26.23 -18.35 26.47
CA ASP A 252 -24.77 -18.26 26.64
C ASP A 252 -24.08 -18.39 25.28
N SER A 253 -23.46 -17.29 24.84
CA SER A 253 -22.84 -17.20 23.53
C SER A 253 -21.32 -17.05 23.62
N THR A 254 -20.62 -17.70 22.69
CA THR A 254 -19.19 -17.53 22.49
C THR A 254 -18.96 -16.56 21.33
N CYS A 255 -18.18 -15.51 21.59
CA CYS A 255 -17.94 -14.45 20.63
C CYS A 255 -16.49 -14.45 20.13
N TYR A 256 -16.32 -14.43 18.82
CA TYR A 256 -15.01 -14.32 18.17
C TYR A 256 -14.93 -13.05 17.33
N SER A 257 -13.73 -12.47 17.24
CA SER A 257 -13.54 -11.31 16.38
C SER A 257 -13.76 -11.68 14.90
N VAL A 258 -14.40 -10.77 14.17
CA VAL A 258 -14.73 -10.91 12.75
C VAL A 258 -13.49 -10.61 11.91
N GLU A 259 -12.79 -9.52 12.24
CA GLU A 259 -11.46 -9.24 11.74
C GLU A 259 -10.41 -9.89 12.66
N PRO A 260 -9.40 -10.58 12.09
CA PRO A 260 -8.30 -11.09 12.90
C PRO A 260 -7.44 -9.93 13.42
N VAL A 261 -6.87 -10.12 14.60
CA VAL A 261 -6.07 -9.13 15.32
C VAL A 261 -4.63 -9.60 15.38
N PRO A 262 -3.64 -8.70 15.23
CA PRO A 262 -2.23 -9.05 15.42
C PRO A 262 -1.96 -9.60 16.82
N ARG A 263 -1.42 -10.81 16.88
CA ARG A 263 -0.99 -11.53 18.09
C ARG A 263 0.43 -12.01 17.93
N CYS A 264 1.17 -12.09 19.04
CA CYS A 264 2.51 -12.66 19.01
C CYS A 264 2.42 -14.16 18.69
N LEU A 265 3.45 -14.68 18.02
CA LEU A 265 3.59 -16.12 17.85
C LEU A 265 3.65 -16.84 19.21
N PRO A 266 3.25 -18.11 19.29
CA PRO A 266 3.45 -18.93 20.48
C PRO A 266 4.90 -18.89 20.97
N GLY A 267 5.10 -18.80 22.28
CA GLY A 267 6.44 -18.66 22.89
C GLY A 267 7.02 -17.24 22.86
N CYS A 268 6.29 -16.26 22.33
CA CYS A 268 6.64 -14.85 22.36
C CYS A 268 5.69 -14.05 23.28
N LEU A 269 6.20 -12.96 23.85
CA LEU A 269 5.44 -12.03 24.68
C LEU A 269 5.33 -10.66 24.00
N PRO A 270 4.17 -9.99 24.08
CA PRO A 270 4.03 -8.64 23.54
C PRO A 270 4.83 -7.65 24.38
N ILE A 271 5.61 -6.81 23.71
CA ILE A 271 6.35 -5.70 24.34
C ILE A 271 5.76 -4.33 23.98
N LYS A 272 4.91 -4.27 22.95
CA LYS A 272 4.15 -3.08 22.54
C LYS A 272 2.77 -3.52 22.11
N THR A 273 1.73 -2.87 22.62
CA THR A 273 0.34 -3.12 22.23
C THR A 273 -0.40 -1.82 21.95
N THR A 274 -1.54 -1.93 21.27
CA THR A 274 -2.46 -0.81 21.07
C THR A 274 -3.91 -1.29 21.24
N PRO A 275 -4.79 -0.51 21.89
CA PRO A 275 -6.20 -0.84 21.96
C PRO A 275 -6.85 -0.69 20.59
N VAL A 276 -7.61 -1.71 20.18
CA VAL A 276 -8.35 -1.74 18.91
C VAL A 276 -9.81 -2.11 19.14
N ILE A 277 -10.72 -1.40 18.48
CA ILE A 277 -12.14 -1.72 18.51
C ILE A 277 -12.42 -2.66 17.34
N VAL A 278 -12.80 -3.91 17.63
CA VAL A 278 -13.09 -4.92 16.61
C VAL A 278 -14.52 -5.41 16.70
N GLY A 279 -15.06 -5.85 15.57
CA GLY A 279 -16.36 -6.50 15.51
C GLY A 279 -16.25 -7.91 16.05
N PHE A 280 -17.26 -8.33 16.82
CA PHE A 280 -17.42 -9.69 17.30
C PHE A 280 -18.70 -10.28 16.76
N ASN A 281 -18.62 -11.57 16.46
CA ASN A 281 -19.71 -12.40 16.03
C ASN A 281 -19.87 -13.53 17.06
N CYS A 282 -21.08 -13.70 17.57
CA CYS A 282 -21.40 -14.48 18.74
C CYS A 282 -22.35 -15.62 18.33
N TRP A 283 -22.00 -16.84 18.73
CA TRP A 283 -22.83 -18.01 18.48
C TRP A 283 -23.21 -18.68 19.80
N PRO A 284 -24.45 -19.20 19.91
CA PRO A 284 -24.80 -20.18 20.92
C PRO A 284 -23.89 -21.41 20.76
N PHE A 285 -23.63 -22.11 21.87
CA PHE A 285 -22.66 -23.22 21.94
C PHE A 285 -22.86 -24.33 20.88
N ASP A 286 -24.07 -24.50 20.36
CA ASP A 286 -24.46 -25.60 19.46
C ASP A 286 -24.42 -25.29 17.95
N PHE A 287 -23.98 -24.11 17.51
CA PHE A 287 -23.97 -23.75 16.08
C PHE A 287 -22.56 -23.67 15.47
N GLN A 288 -22.22 -24.63 14.61
CA GLN A 288 -21.09 -24.55 13.68
C GLN A 288 -21.56 -23.99 12.33
N THR A 289 -21.16 -22.76 12.02
CA THR A 289 -21.33 -22.17 10.68
C THR A 289 -19.98 -21.78 10.10
N ASN A 290 -19.94 -21.70 8.76
CA ASN A 290 -18.74 -21.37 8.00
C ASN A 290 -18.17 -19.99 8.40
N VAL A 291 -16.86 -19.95 8.65
CA VAL A 291 -16.08 -18.79 9.17
C VAL A 291 -16.19 -17.52 8.30
N TYR A 292 -16.63 -17.66 7.05
CA TYR A 292 -16.60 -16.60 6.04
C TYR A 292 -17.85 -15.71 5.98
N ASP A 293 -18.92 -16.02 6.72
CA ASP A 293 -20.13 -15.17 6.79
C ASP A 293 -20.51 -14.84 8.24
N ARG A 294 -19.66 -14.04 8.90
CA ARG A 294 -19.82 -13.61 10.30
C ARG A 294 -20.37 -12.19 10.32
N SER A 295 -21.64 -12.02 10.70
CA SER A 295 -22.23 -10.71 11.03
C SER A 295 -21.52 -10.09 12.23
N VAL A 296 -21.42 -8.76 12.27
CA VAL A 296 -20.93 -8.09 13.49
C VAL A 296 -22.11 -7.88 14.43
N ASP A 297 -22.16 -8.64 15.52
CA ASP A 297 -23.25 -8.58 16.50
C ASP A 297 -22.97 -7.50 17.55
N LEU A 298 -21.69 -7.35 17.93
CA LEU A 298 -21.26 -6.33 18.87
C LEU A 298 -19.83 -5.87 18.60
N ARG A 299 -19.44 -4.75 19.23
CA ARG A 299 -18.06 -4.23 19.14
C ARG A 299 -17.48 -4.08 20.53
N LYS A 300 -16.25 -4.54 20.69
CA LYS A 300 -15.50 -4.43 21.94
C LYS A 300 -14.06 -4.04 21.64
N THR A 301 -13.45 -3.40 22.63
CA THR A 301 -12.02 -3.11 22.63
C THR A 301 -11.25 -4.37 23.00
N THR A 302 -10.21 -4.69 22.22
CA THR A 302 -9.21 -5.70 22.53
C THR A 302 -7.81 -5.10 22.33
N GLN A 303 -6.77 -5.84 22.70
CA GLN A 303 -5.38 -5.43 22.50
C GLN A 303 -4.84 -6.04 21.21
N ALA A 304 -4.29 -5.22 20.32
CA ALA A 304 -3.47 -5.68 19.19
C ALA A 304 -1.99 -5.58 19.56
N HIS A 305 -1.19 -6.57 19.18
CA HIS A 305 0.24 -6.58 19.45
C HIS A 305 0.99 -5.89 18.31
N LEU A 306 1.90 -4.97 18.65
CA LEU A 306 2.70 -4.19 17.69
C LEU A 306 4.18 -4.57 17.68
N ALA A 307 4.67 -5.22 18.73
CA ALA A 307 6.01 -5.78 18.78
C ALA A 307 6.03 -6.94 19.79
N CYS A 308 6.88 -7.93 19.51
CA CYS A 308 7.00 -9.14 20.31
C CYS A 308 8.45 -9.43 20.63
N ASN A 309 8.69 -9.94 21.83
CA ASN A 309 9.96 -10.52 22.23
C ASN A 309 9.79 -12.04 22.38
N CYS A 310 10.68 -12.81 21.76
CA CYS A 310 10.56 -14.27 21.69
C CYS A 310 11.72 -14.94 22.43
N ASN A 311 11.40 -16.02 23.15
CA ASN A 311 12.44 -16.87 23.73
C ASN A 311 13.07 -17.77 22.65
N THR A 312 14.19 -18.42 22.97
CA THR A 312 14.90 -19.35 22.06
C THR A 312 14.07 -20.53 21.57
N LYS A 313 12.92 -20.80 22.21
CA LYS A 313 11.97 -21.87 21.87
C LYS A 313 10.74 -21.36 21.10
N CYS A 314 10.89 -20.33 20.28
CA CYS A 314 9.83 -19.95 19.34
C CYS A 314 9.62 -21.14 18.37
N SER A 315 8.67 -22.02 18.71
CA SER A 315 8.38 -23.30 18.06
C SER A 315 6.88 -23.50 18.00
#